data_AF-A0A2M7KU58-F1
#
_entry.id   AF-A0A2M7KU58-F1
#
_cell.length_a   1.000
_cell.length_b   1.000
_cell.length_c   1.000
_cell.angle_alpha   90.00
_cell.angle_beta   90.00
_cell.angle_gamma   90.00
#
_symmetry.space_group_name_H-M   'P 1'
#
loop_
_entity.id
_entity.type
_entity.pdbx_description
1 polymer ?
#
loop_
_entity_poly.entity_id
_entity_poly.type
_entity_poly.pdbx_seq_one_letter_code
_entity_poly.pdbx_strand_id
1 'polypeptide(L)'
;MRKYAVQEKIPFWNFFNAMPFGPHTDPTEAQLRWQVFTSIAYGAKGVLYFCYYTPFSHEFPKGGALIGRNNRRTRHWYEARRLNEQLRSLGPTLMQLTSTAVSRVKPGDDVTEALKGTPLKSLSRAGYDPEFDLLIGAFTHADGRRAVLLCNYEFAYAQWPTVAFDVDPSKVVEVDRWSGKEAPVLDDSPDLEGLQLSLDAGEGRLFLLPGEAG
;
A
#
# COMPACT_ATOMS: atom_id res chain seq x y z
N MET A 1 11.05 1.16 13.52
CA MET A 1 11.29 0.02 12.62
C MET A 1 12.01 0.43 11.34
N ARG A 2 11.37 1.09 10.36
CA ARG A 2 11.99 1.49 9.07
C ARG A 2 13.40 2.07 9.21
N LYS A 3 13.57 3.15 9.97
CA LYS A 3 14.86 3.87 10.11
C LYS A 3 16.01 2.90 10.42
N TYR A 4 15.86 2.10 11.46
CA TYR A 4 16.88 1.14 11.89
C TYR A 4 17.02 -0.04 10.92
N ALA A 5 15.92 -0.53 10.34
CA ALA A 5 15.97 -1.59 9.33
C ALA A 5 16.80 -1.18 8.09
N VAL A 6 16.66 0.07 7.63
CA VAL A 6 17.46 0.62 6.53
C VAL A 6 18.92 0.81 6.94
N GLN A 7 19.19 1.38 8.14
CA GLN A 7 20.55 1.60 8.64
C GLN A 7 21.35 0.30 8.78
N GLU A 8 20.73 -0.73 9.34
CA GLU A 8 21.36 -2.03 9.58
C GLU A 8 21.26 -3.00 8.39
N LYS A 9 20.56 -2.61 7.32
CA LYS A 9 20.29 -3.44 6.14
C LYS A 9 19.59 -4.78 6.49
N ILE A 10 18.72 -4.75 7.49
CA ILE A 10 17.94 -5.91 7.94
C ILE A 10 16.48 -5.71 7.53
N PRO A 11 15.88 -6.59 6.72
CA PRO A 11 14.48 -6.48 6.35
C PRO A 11 13.59 -6.64 7.59
N PHE A 12 12.51 -5.87 7.69
CA PHE A 12 11.50 -6.04 8.74
C PHE A 12 10.19 -6.56 8.15
N TRP A 13 9.52 -7.39 8.93
CA TRP A 13 8.23 -7.99 8.60
C TRP A 13 7.18 -7.50 9.60
N ASN A 14 5.91 -7.52 9.22
CA ASN A 14 4.83 -7.08 10.11
C ASN A 14 3.77 -8.17 10.29
N PHE A 15 3.17 -8.18 11.49
CA PHE A 15 2.02 -9.03 11.82
C PHE A 15 0.74 -8.22 11.70
N PHE A 16 -0.25 -8.78 11.02
CA PHE A 16 -1.53 -8.15 10.75
C PHE A 16 -2.65 -8.83 11.49
N ASN A 17 -3.44 -8.05 12.19
CA ASN A 17 -4.61 -8.58 12.85
C ASN A 17 -5.67 -8.93 11.80
N ALA A 18 -5.96 -10.22 11.68
CA ALA A 18 -6.84 -10.83 10.69
C ALA A 18 -8.12 -11.41 11.30
N MET A 19 -8.33 -11.21 12.60
CA MET A 19 -9.52 -11.68 13.31
C MET A 19 -9.82 -10.80 14.54
N PRO A 20 -11.03 -10.84 15.10
CA PRO A 20 -11.33 -10.10 16.32
C PRO A 20 -10.66 -10.77 17.53
N PHE A 21 -10.21 -9.98 18.50
CA PHE A 21 -9.70 -10.47 19.79
C PHE A 21 -10.05 -9.48 20.91
N GLY A 22 -10.51 -9.99 22.06
CA GLY A 22 -11.02 -9.15 23.14
C GLY A 22 -12.06 -8.12 22.63
N PRO A 23 -11.82 -6.80 22.84
CA PRO A 23 -12.70 -5.74 22.36
C PRO A 23 -12.48 -5.34 20.88
N HIS A 24 -11.46 -5.87 20.21
CA HIS A 24 -11.14 -5.47 18.83
C HIS A 24 -12.20 -5.94 17.85
N THR A 25 -12.47 -5.09 16.86
CA THR A 25 -13.40 -5.39 15.78
C THR A 25 -12.86 -6.48 14.88
N ASP A 26 -13.78 -7.13 14.20
CA ASP A 26 -13.47 -8.12 13.18
C ASP A 26 -13.12 -7.36 11.88
N PRO A 27 -11.87 -7.42 11.38
CA PRO A 27 -11.43 -6.55 10.30
C PRO A 27 -12.12 -6.88 8.97
N THR A 28 -12.41 -5.85 8.18
CA THR A 28 -12.83 -6.04 6.78
C THR A 28 -11.63 -6.32 5.88
N GLU A 29 -11.86 -6.79 4.65
CA GLU A 29 -10.79 -6.93 3.66
C GLU A 29 -10.07 -5.62 3.38
N ALA A 30 -10.78 -4.48 3.32
CA ALA A 30 -10.19 -3.17 3.13
C ALA A 30 -9.24 -2.79 4.28
N GLN A 31 -9.60 -3.12 5.52
CA GLN A 31 -8.73 -2.91 6.69
C GLN A 31 -7.51 -3.84 6.68
N LEU A 32 -7.64 -5.07 6.18
CA LEU A 32 -6.50 -5.96 5.96
C LEU A 32 -5.57 -5.43 4.86
N ARG A 33 -6.15 -4.95 3.76
CA ARG A 33 -5.43 -4.31 2.65
C ARG A 33 -4.65 -3.10 3.15
N TRP A 34 -5.31 -2.22 3.90
CA TRP A 34 -4.69 -1.05 4.53
C TRP A 34 -3.50 -1.45 5.41
N GLN A 35 -3.67 -2.43 6.31
CA GLN A 35 -2.57 -2.93 7.16
C GLN A 35 -1.36 -3.39 6.32
N VAL A 36 -1.61 -4.12 5.23
CA VAL A 36 -0.59 -4.64 4.32
C VAL A 36 0.11 -3.52 3.55
N PHE A 37 -0.62 -2.68 2.81
CA PHE A 37 -0.02 -1.68 1.94
C PHE A 37 0.62 -0.53 2.71
N THR A 38 0.10 -0.15 3.87
CA THR A 38 0.80 0.80 4.74
C THR A 38 2.15 0.26 5.18
N SER A 39 2.23 -1.03 5.53
CA SER A 39 3.51 -1.66 5.89
C SER A 39 4.48 -1.69 4.71
N ILE A 40 4.01 -1.94 3.50
CA ILE A 40 4.83 -1.91 2.28
C ILE A 40 5.31 -0.50 1.98
N ALA A 41 4.48 0.54 2.18
CA ALA A 41 4.89 1.95 2.05
C ALA A 41 6.06 2.27 2.99
N TYR A 42 6.06 1.70 4.20
CA TYR A 42 7.17 1.81 5.15
C TYR A 42 8.40 0.93 4.82
N GLY A 43 8.33 0.11 3.76
CA GLY A 43 9.41 -0.75 3.29
C GLY A 43 9.44 -2.16 3.90
N ALA A 44 8.33 -2.64 4.47
CA ALA A 44 8.24 -4.01 4.96
C ALA A 44 8.53 -5.01 3.84
N LYS A 45 9.21 -6.11 4.20
CA LYS A 45 9.55 -7.19 3.26
C LYS A 45 8.82 -8.50 3.54
N GLY A 46 7.96 -8.52 4.55
CA GLY A 46 7.18 -9.69 4.89
C GLY A 46 5.87 -9.34 5.58
N VAL A 47 4.89 -10.18 5.29
CA VAL A 47 3.48 -10.06 5.69
C VAL A 47 3.11 -11.34 6.44
N LEU A 48 2.68 -11.20 7.69
CA LEU A 48 2.28 -12.31 8.54
C LEU A 48 0.88 -12.07 9.07
N TYR A 49 0.00 -13.06 8.98
CA TYR A 49 -1.38 -12.94 9.47
C TYR A 49 -1.46 -13.46 10.90
N PHE A 50 -1.84 -12.59 11.84
CA PHE A 50 -2.32 -12.96 13.16
C PHE A 50 -3.87 -13.07 13.13
N CYS A 51 -4.43 -14.26 13.00
CA CYS A 51 -3.74 -15.54 12.97
C CYS A 51 -4.16 -16.42 11.81
N TYR A 52 -3.34 -17.43 11.55
CA TYR A 52 -3.61 -18.42 10.52
C TYR A 52 -4.66 -19.44 10.97
N TYR A 53 -4.54 -20.00 12.19
CA TYR A 53 -5.51 -20.92 12.79
C TYR A 53 -6.15 -20.29 14.04
N THR A 54 -7.47 -20.36 14.16
CA THR A 54 -8.21 -19.78 15.29
C THR A 54 -7.84 -20.48 16.61
N PRO A 55 -7.25 -19.77 17.59
CA PRO A 55 -6.91 -20.34 18.88
C PRO A 55 -8.18 -20.69 19.66
N PHE A 56 -8.13 -21.71 20.51
CA PHE A 56 -9.18 -22.02 21.47
C PHE A 56 -8.88 -21.34 22.81
N SER A 57 -9.45 -20.15 23.03
CA SER A 57 -9.31 -19.38 24.27
C SER A 57 -10.47 -18.39 24.43
N HIS A 58 -10.72 -17.98 25.67
CA HIS A 58 -11.69 -16.93 26.03
C HIS A 58 -11.33 -15.55 25.44
N GLU A 59 -10.05 -15.33 25.12
CA GLU A 59 -9.56 -14.13 24.43
C GLU A 59 -10.13 -13.98 23.01
N PHE A 60 -10.58 -15.09 22.41
CA PHE A 60 -11.13 -15.15 21.05
C PHE A 60 -12.58 -15.67 21.09
N PRO A 61 -13.53 -14.86 21.59
CA PRO A 61 -14.89 -15.30 21.87
C PRO A 61 -15.78 -15.39 20.61
N LYS A 62 -15.42 -14.70 19.52
CA LYS A 62 -16.20 -14.61 18.29
C LYS A 62 -15.31 -14.62 17.05
N GLY A 63 -15.92 -14.85 15.89
CA GLY A 63 -15.24 -14.83 14.60
C GLY A 63 -14.24 -15.99 14.43
N GLY A 64 -13.26 -15.79 13.56
CA GLY A 64 -12.18 -16.74 13.34
C GLY A 64 -11.03 -16.13 12.57
N ALA A 65 -9.87 -16.78 12.69
CA ALA A 65 -8.68 -16.61 11.87
C ALA A 65 -8.95 -16.94 10.39
N LEU A 66 -7.89 -17.07 9.60
CA LEU A 66 -8.00 -17.62 8.24
C LEU A 66 -8.60 -19.03 8.25
N ILE A 67 -8.15 -19.91 9.14
CA ILE A 67 -8.72 -21.25 9.34
C ILE A 67 -9.45 -21.31 10.67
N GLY A 68 -10.75 -21.64 10.62
CA GLY A 68 -11.59 -21.81 11.79
C GLY A 68 -11.25 -23.05 12.62
N ARG A 69 -11.74 -23.10 13.86
CA ARG A 69 -11.58 -24.25 14.78
C ARG A 69 -12.18 -25.56 14.24
N ASN A 70 -13.09 -25.45 13.28
CA ASN A 70 -13.70 -26.57 12.57
C ASN A 70 -12.90 -27.00 11.32
N ASN A 71 -11.64 -26.55 11.18
CA ASN A 71 -10.75 -26.81 10.05
C ASN A 71 -11.26 -26.29 8.70
N ARG A 72 -12.24 -25.36 8.69
CA ARG A 72 -12.74 -24.75 7.46
C ARG A 72 -12.09 -23.39 7.23
N ARG A 73 -11.86 -23.07 5.95
CA ARG A 73 -11.48 -21.72 5.51
C ARG A 73 -12.60 -20.75 5.87
N THR A 74 -12.26 -19.65 6.54
CA THR A 74 -13.18 -18.54 6.81
C THR A 74 -13.19 -17.55 5.64
N ARG A 75 -13.97 -16.48 5.74
CA ARG A 75 -13.87 -15.36 4.77
C ARG A 75 -12.47 -14.75 4.72
N HIS A 76 -11.78 -14.64 5.87
CA HIS A 76 -10.44 -14.07 5.95
C HIS A 76 -9.40 -14.88 5.18
N TRP A 77 -9.60 -16.19 4.99
CA TRP A 77 -8.74 -16.99 4.12
C TRP A 77 -8.83 -16.51 2.66
N TYR A 78 -10.03 -16.22 2.17
CA TYR A 78 -10.23 -15.76 0.81
C TYR A 78 -9.77 -14.32 0.62
N GLU A 79 -9.95 -13.47 1.62
CA GLU A 79 -9.42 -12.10 1.67
C GLU A 79 -7.88 -12.13 1.62
N ALA A 80 -7.25 -12.90 2.52
CA ALA A 80 -5.81 -13.08 2.52
C ALA A 80 -5.29 -13.71 1.22
N ARG A 81 -6.03 -14.65 0.61
CA ARG A 81 -5.68 -15.21 -0.70
C ARG A 81 -5.59 -14.12 -1.78
N ARG A 82 -6.62 -13.29 -1.92
CA ARG A 82 -6.65 -12.21 -2.92
C ARG A 82 -5.51 -11.21 -2.70
N LEU A 83 -5.28 -10.82 -1.45
CA LEU A 83 -4.16 -9.93 -1.11
C LEU A 83 -2.82 -10.59 -1.44
N ASN A 84 -2.61 -11.85 -1.04
CA ASN A 84 -1.38 -12.58 -1.33
C ASN A 84 -1.13 -12.81 -2.83
N GLU A 85 -2.19 -12.95 -3.64
CA GLU A 85 -2.06 -13.00 -5.10
C GLU A 85 -1.44 -11.70 -5.63
N GLN A 86 -1.88 -10.54 -5.14
CA GLN A 86 -1.27 -9.25 -5.50
C GLN A 86 0.17 -9.12 -5.00
N LEU A 87 0.42 -9.48 -3.74
CA LEU A 87 1.75 -9.41 -3.14
C LEU A 87 2.75 -10.34 -3.83
N ARG A 88 2.31 -11.51 -4.28
CA ARG A 88 3.15 -12.43 -5.04
C ARG A 88 3.62 -11.81 -6.35
N SER A 89 2.73 -11.09 -7.04
CA SER A 89 3.03 -10.43 -8.30
C SER A 89 3.92 -9.20 -8.11
N LEU A 90 3.67 -8.39 -7.08
CA LEU A 90 4.50 -7.23 -6.74
C LEU A 90 5.86 -7.59 -6.12
N GLY A 91 5.95 -8.77 -5.49
CA GLY A 91 7.07 -9.22 -4.68
C GLY A 91 8.45 -9.06 -5.32
N PRO A 92 8.68 -9.53 -6.56
CA PRO A 92 9.97 -9.41 -7.23
C PRO A 92 10.49 -7.96 -7.27
N THR A 93 9.64 -7.01 -7.65
CA THR A 93 10.02 -5.59 -7.68
C THR A 93 10.17 -5.03 -6.26
N LEU A 94 9.22 -5.31 -5.36
CA LEU A 94 9.28 -4.85 -3.98
C LEU A 94 10.57 -5.28 -3.28
N MET A 95 11.11 -6.46 -3.57
CA MET A 95 12.37 -6.93 -2.96
C MET A 95 13.61 -6.13 -3.41
N GLN A 96 13.54 -5.44 -4.56
CA GLN A 96 14.62 -4.59 -5.06
C GLN A 96 14.56 -3.14 -4.54
N LEU A 97 13.49 -2.78 -3.80
CA LEU A 97 13.29 -1.42 -3.32
C LEU A 97 13.92 -1.18 -1.95
N THR A 98 14.68 -0.08 -1.80
CA THR A 98 15.15 0.43 -0.50
C THR A 98 14.40 1.71 -0.19
N SER A 99 13.68 1.75 0.95
CA SER A 99 12.87 2.92 1.32
C SER A 99 13.76 4.13 1.65
N THR A 100 13.50 5.26 0.99
CA THR A 100 14.23 6.54 1.18
C THR A 100 13.44 7.54 2.01
N ALA A 101 12.13 7.62 1.83
CA ALA A 101 11.24 8.46 2.62
C ALA A 101 9.86 7.81 2.79
N VAL A 102 9.13 8.26 3.81
CA VAL A 102 7.70 7.96 3.98
C VAL A 102 7.03 9.22 4.48
N SER A 103 5.93 9.60 3.84
CA SER A 103 5.16 10.80 4.19
C SER A 103 3.68 10.47 4.15
N ARG A 104 2.88 11.14 4.97
CA ARG A 104 1.42 11.02 4.96
C ARG A 104 0.83 12.39 4.71
N VAL A 105 -0.05 12.47 3.71
CA VAL A 105 -0.92 13.62 3.47
C VAL A 105 -2.20 13.37 4.25
N LYS A 106 -2.40 14.06 5.37
CA LYS A 106 -3.63 13.96 6.16
C LYS A 106 -4.68 14.96 5.68
N PRO A 107 -5.94 14.80 6.09
CA PRO A 107 -6.97 15.80 5.88
C PRO A 107 -6.53 17.18 6.40
N GLY A 108 -6.55 18.19 5.53
CA GLY A 108 -6.15 19.57 5.84
C GLY A 108 -4.64 19.87 5.81
N ASP A 109 -3.77 18.90 5.50
CA ASP A 109 -2.32 19.14 5.42
C ASP A 109 -1.93 19.98 4.19
N ASP A 110 -0.81 20.69 4.28
CA ASP A 110 -0.12 21.24 3.11
C ASP A 110 0.52 20.09 2.32
N VAL A 111 -0.13 19.74 1.19
CA VAL A 111 0.34 18.71 0.27
C VAL A 111 1.79 18.95 -0.15
N THR A 112 2.18 20.20 -0.42
CA THR A 112 3.51 20.52 -0.95
C THR A 112 4.61 20.10 0.01
N GLU A 113 4.42 20.34 1.31
CA GLU A 113 5.36 19.93 2.35
C GLU A 113 5.43 18.41 2.47
N ALA A 114 4.28 17.73 2.39
CA ALA A 114 4.21 16.27 2.47
C ALA A 114 4.89 15.56 1.28
N LEU A 115 4.99 16.21 0.11
CA LEU A 115 5.63 15.64 -1.08
C LEU A 115 7.16 15.80 -1.12
N LYS A 116 7.76 16.56 -0.20
CA LYS A 116 9.22 16.76 -0.17
C LYS A 116 9.98 15.44 -0.05
N GLY A 117 10.95 15.23 -0.93
CA GLY A 117 11.74 14.00 -0.98
C GLY A 117 11.02 12.80 -1.60
N THR A 118 9.89 13.03 -2.26
CA THR A 118 9.17 12.03 -3.07
C THR A 118 9.27 12.38 -4.56
N PRO A 119 9.12 11.39 -5.48
CA PRO A 119 9.03 11.65 -6.92
C PRO A 119 7.70 12.30 -7.40
N LEU A 120 6.87 12.78 -6.47
CA LEU A 120 5.58 13.41 -6.77
C LEU A 120 5.74 14.93 -6.74
N LYS A 121 5.26 15.60 -7.79
CA LYS A 121 5.26 17.06 -7.92
C LYS A 121 4.03 17.69 -7.30
N SER A 122 2.86 17.09 -7.49
CA SER A 122 1.61 17.57 -6.91
C SER A 122 0.58 16.46 -6.77
N LEU A 123 -0.29 16.60 -5.77
CA LEU A 123 -1.53 15.85 -5.62
C LEU A 123 -2.68 16.85 -5.49
N SER A 124 -3.74 16.67 -6.26
CA SER A 124 -4.98 17.44 -6.14
C SER A 124 -6.18 16.52 -6.30
N ARG A 125 -7.35 16.97 -5.82
CA ARG A 125 -8.60 16.23 -5.90
C ARG A 125 -9.69 17.12 -6.48
N ALA A 126 -10.77 16.55 -6.98
CA ALA A 126 -11.95 17.34 -7.26
C ALA A 126 -12.53 17.90 -5.95
N GLY A 127 -13.15 19.09 -6.01
CA GLY A 127 -13.69 19.74 -4.81
C GLY A 127 -14.78 18.92 -4.09
N TYR A 128 -15.47 18.04 -4.82
CA TYR A 128 -16.51 17.15 -4.33
C TYR A 128 -16.00 15.81 -3.78
N ASP A 129 -14.72 15.48 -3.98
CA ASP A 129 -14.12 14.28 -3.42
C ASP A 129 -13.78 14.47 -1.93
N PRO A 130 -13.68 13.38 -1.15
CA PRO A 130 -13.24 13.46 0.24
C PRO A 130 -11.82 14.04 0.35
N GLU A 131 -11.50 14.60 1.51
CA GLU A 131 -10.12 15.05 1.79
C GLU A 131 -9.13 13.89 1.72
N PHE A 132 -7.89 14.20 1.32
CA PHE A 132 -6.87 13.17 1.21
C PHE A 132 -6.51 12.57 2.55
N ASP A 133 -6.32 11.26 2.52
CA ASP A 133 -5.60 10.54 3.55
C ASP A 133 -4.72 9.52 2.83
N LEU A 134 -3.56 9.96 2.38
CA LEU A 134 -2.65 9.20 1.51
C LEU A 134 -1.32 8.97 2.21
N LEU A 135 -0.82 7.75 2.16
CA LEU A 135 0.53 7.40 2.61
C LEU A 135 1.41 7.14 1.40
N ILE A 136 2.53 7.86 1.36
CA ILE A 136 3.49 7.84 0.25
C ILE A 136 4.76 7.16 0.75
N GLY A 137 5.12 6.04 0.16
CA GLY A 137 6.44 5.42 0.31
C GLY A 137 7.32 5.82 -0.87
N ALA A 138 8.48 6.42 -0.62
CA ALA A 138 9.50 6.66 -1.64
C ALA A 138 10.65 5.66 -1.50
N PHE A 139 11.21 5.24 -2.62
CA PHE A 139 12.25 4.21 -2.66
C PHE A 139 13.27 4.47 -3.76
N THR A 140 14.48 3.92 -3.58
CA THR A 140 15.40 3.61 -4.66
C THR A 140 15.26 2.16 -5.06
N HIS A 141 15.34 1.88 -6.36
CA HIS A 141 15.38 0.52 -6.90
C HIS A 141 16.84 0.09 -7.14
N ALA A 142 17.12 -1.20 -7.03
CA ALA A 142 18.47 -1.76 -7.17
C ALA A 142 19.13 -1.51 -8.55
N ASP A 143 18.32 -1.26 -9.58
CA ASP A 143 18.78 -0.91 -10.94
C ASP A 143 19.06 0.60 -11.14
N GLY A 144 18.96 1.41 -10.09
CA GLY A 144 19.19 2.86 -10.12
C GLY A 144 17.95 3.71 -10.39
N ARG A 145 16.79 3.10 -10.67
CA ARG A 145 15.51 3.82 -10.76
C ARG A 145 15.02 4.32 -9.40
N ARG A 146 14.08 5.26 -9.44
CA ARG A 146 13.28 5.68 -8.28
C ARG A 146 11.95 4.94 -8.30
N ALA A 147 11.34 4.78 -7.13
CA ALA A 147 9.98 4.26 -7.04
C ALA A 147 9.16 5.03 -6.02
N VAL A 148 7.84 5.08 -6.24
CA VAL A 148 6.87 5.61 -5.30
C VAL A 148 5.69 4.66 -5.17
N LEU A 149 5.32 4.34 -3.94
CA LEU A 149 4.07 3.64 -3.62
C LEU A 149 3.09 4.67 -3.06
N LEU A 150 1.95 4.85 -3.72
CA LEU A 150 0.84 5.64 -3.23
C LEU A 150 -0.20 4.71 -2.61
N CYS A 151 -0.46 4.87 -1.32
CA CYS A 151 -1.40 4.05 -0.55
C CYS A 151 -2.56 4.92 -0.08
N ASN A 152 -3.79 4.49 -0.35
CA ASN A 152 -4.97 5.03 0.30
C ASN A 152 -4.93 4.64 1.78
N TYR A 153 -4.75 5.64 2.65
CA TYR A 153 -4.69 5.44 4.10
C TYR A 153 -6.09 5.40 4.73
N GLU A 154 -7.12 5.75 3.98
CA GLU A 154 -8.52 5.49 4.34
C GLU A 154 -8.91 4.04 3.98
N PHE A 155 -9.64 3.39 4.88
CA PHE A 155 -10.11 2.01 4.72
C PHE A 155 -11.62 1.90 4.49
N ALA A 156 -12.35 3.03 4.47
CA ALA A 156 -13.80 3.06 4.28
C ALA A 156 -14.24 3.39 2.84
N TYR A 157 -13.44 4.12 2.05
CA TYR A 157 -13.80 4.54 0.70
C TYR A 157 -12.58 4.71 -0.21
N ALA A 158 -12.83 4.70 -1.52
CA ALA A 158 -11.82 4.95 -2.53
C ALA A 158 -11.41 6.43 -2.56
N GLN A 159 -10.17 6.70 -2.97
CA GLN A 159 -9.66 8.05 -3.23
C GLN A 159 -9.24 8.20 -4.69
N TRP A 160 -9.44 9.40 -5.24
CA TRP A 160 -9.18 9.74 -6.64
C TRP A 160 -8.22 10.93 -6.74
N PRO A 161 -6.93 10.77 -6.38
CA PRO A 161 -5.96 11.82 -6.61
C PRO A 161 -5.69 12.04 -8.12
N THR A 162 -5.75 13.30 -8.55
CA THR A 162 -5.00 13.79 -9.70
C THR A 162 -3.53 13.87 -9.33
N VAL A 163 -2.68 13.14 -10.06
CA VAL A 163 -1.25 13.00 -9.73
C VAL A 163 -0.37 13.61 -10.79
N ALA A 164 0.60 14.43 -10.37
CA ALA A 164 1.72 14.82 -11.22
C ALA A 164 3.03 14.26 -10.66
N PHE A 165 3.78 13.56 -11.49
CA PHE A 165 5.15 13.14 -11.19
C PHE A 165 6.14 14.29 -11.47
N ASP A 166 7.34 14.20 -10.90
CA ASP A 166 8.42 15.16 -11.13
C ASP A 166 9.16 14.97 -12.48
N VAL A 167 8.72 13.98 -13.26
CA VAL A 167 9.17 13.69 -14.62
C VAL A 167 7.98 13.66 -15.58
N ASP A 168 8.28 13.64 -16.88
CA ASP A 168 7.29 13.39 -17.92
C ASP A 168 6.53 12.08 -17.65
N PRO A 169 5.17 12.07 -17.61
CA PRO A 169 4.38 10.87 -17.35
C PRO A 169 4.69 9.68 -18.27
N SER A 170 5.13 9.94 -19.52
CA SER A 170 5.53 8.88 -20.46
C SER A 170 6.77 8.08 -20.01
N LYS A 171 7.53 8.60 -19.04
CA LYS A 171 8.69 7.94 -18.44
C LYS A 171 8.34 7.16 -17.17
N VAL A 172 7.08 7.19 -16.75
CA VAL A 172 6.61 6.49 -15.56
C VAL A 172 5.93 5.20 -15.97
N VAL A 173 6.22 4.13 -15.24
CA VAL A 173 5.54 2.85 -15.39
C VAL A 173 4.92 2.44 -14.07
N GLU A 174 3.75 1.82 -14.11
CA GLU A 174 3.16 1.13 -12.97
C GLU A 174 3.56 -0.34 -12.99
N VAL A 175 3.85 -0.89 -11.82
CA VAL A 175 3.97 -2.35 -11.64
C VAL A 175 2.57 -2.90 -11.41
N ASP A 176 1.99 -3.55 -12.42
CA ASP A 176 0.65 -4.10 -12.32
C ASP A 176 0.57 -5.14 -11.19
N ARG A 177 -0.36 -4.91 -10.26
CA ARG A 177 -0.50 -5.73 -9.04
C ARG A 177 -0.94 -7.16 -9.32
N TRP A 178 -1.51 -7.45 -10.49
CA TRP A 178 -1.99 -8.79 -10.81
C TRP A 178 -0.97 -9.63 -11.57
N SER A 179 -0.23 -9.02 -12.49
CA SER A 179 0.77 -9.70 -13.34
C SER A 179 2.22 -9.51 -12.89
N GLY A 180 2.51 -8.47 -12.11
CA GLY A 180 3.86 -8.09 -11.69
C GLY A 180 4.69 -7.44 -12.80
N LYS A 181 4.08 -7.16 -13.96
CA LYS A 181 4.75 -6.54 -15.10
C LYS A 181 4.69 -5.03 -15.01
N GLU A 182 5.72 -4.39 -15.53
CA GLU A 182 5.72 -2.95 -15.76
C GLU A 182 4.83 -2.62 -16.97
N ALA A 183 3.96 -1.62 -16.84
CA ALA A 183 3.10 -1.12 -17.89
C ALA A 183 3.05 0.42 -17.85
N PRO A 184 2.72 1.10 -18.96
CA PRO A 184 2.43 2.53 -18.93
C PRO A 184 1.36 2.83 -17.88
N VAL A 185 1.48 3.97 -17.19
CA VAL A 185 0.48 4.38 -16.19
C VAL A 185 -0.85 4.61 -16.90
N LEU A 186 -1.90 3.94 -16.41
CA LEU A 186 -3.25 4.10 -16.90
C LEU A 186 -3.93 5.25 -16.15
N ASP A 187 -4.52 6.17 -16.92
CA ASP A 187 -5.43 7.19 -16.39
C ASP A 187 -6.81 6.56 -16.18
N ASP A 188 -7.23 6.46 -14.92
CA ASP A 188 -8.49 5.79 -14.55
C ASP A 188 -9.72 6.63 -14.87
N SER A 189 -9.54 7.91 -15.24
CA SER A 189 -10.63 8.80 -15.64
C SER A 189 -10.12 9.89 -16.61
N PRO A 190 -9.81 9.51 -17.87
CA PRO A 190 -9.14 10.38 -18.85
C PRO A 190 -9.94 11.61 -19.30
N ASP A 191 -11.23 11.66 -18.98
CA ASP A 191 -12.08 12.82 -19.26
C ASP A 191 -11.94 13.94 -18.20
N LEU A 192 -11.24 13.68 -17.08
CA LEU A 192 -10.87 14.68 -16.09
C LEU A 192 -9.48 15.25 -16.40
N GLU A 193 -9.25 16.51 -16.04
CA GLU A 193 -7.97 17.15 -16.27
C GLU A 193 -6.86 16.54 -15.38
N GLY A 194 -5.77 16.11 -16.02
CA GLY A 194 -4.62 15.52 -15.36
C GLY A 194 -4.79 14.03 -15.07
N LEU A 195 -3.68 13.35 -14.78
CA LEU A 195 -3.66 11.91 -14.57
C LEU A 195 -4.46 11.51 -13.32
N GLN A 196 -5.59 10.83 -13.51
CA GLN A 196 -6.41 10.32 -12.42
C GLN A 196 -5.98 8.93 -12.00
N LEU A 197 -5.72 8.74 -10.71
CA LEU A 197 -5.47 7.43 -10.14
C LEU A 197 -6.60 7.06 -9.19
N SER A 198 -7.28 5.95 -9.44
CA SER A 198 -8.19 5.34 -8.49
C SER A 198 -7.38 4.49 -7.50
N LEU A 199 -7.69 4.64 -6.22
CA LEU A 199 -7.18 3.81 -5.13
C LEU A 199 -8.37 3.33 -4.29
N ASP A 200 -8.69 2.04 -4.36
CA ASP A 200 -9.70 1.44 -3.48
C ASP A 200 -9.30 1.60 -2.00
N ALA A 201 -10.25 1.38 -1.10
CA ALA A 201 -10.03 1.47 0.34
C ALA A 201 -8.83 0.61 0.79
N GLY A 202 -7.83 1.25 1.39
CA GLY A 202 -6.59 0.60 1.83
C GLY A 202 -5.64 0.15 0.72
N GLU A 203 -5.94 0.41 -0.56
CA GLU A 203 -5.12 -0.03 -1.71
C GLU A 203 -3.81 0.73 -1.82
N GLY A 204 -2.78 0.10 -2.39
CA GLY A 204 -1.57 0.78 -2.82
C GLY A 204 -1.20 0.47 -4.28
N ARG A 205 -0.71 1.49 -4.98
CA ARG A 205 -0.19 1.39 -6.36
C ARG A 205 1.27 1.79 -6.41
N LEU A 206 2.07 1.04 -7.17
CA LEU A 206 3.53 1.16 -7.21
C LEU A 206 3.99 1.65 -8.58
N PHE A 207 4.72 2.75 -8.59
CA PHE A 207 5.24 3.40 -9.80
C PHE A 207 6.76 3.41 -9.80
N LEU A 208 7.37 3.16 -10.95
CA LEU A 208 8.81 3.27 -11.19
C LEU A 208 9.09 4.44 -12.12
N LEU A 209 10.16 5.18 -11.82
CA LEU A 209 10.57 6.39 -12.52
C LEU A 209 12.08 6.36 -12.78
N PRO A 210 12.60 7.10 -13.77
CA PRO A 210 14.03 7.25 -13.96
C PRO A 210 14.73 7.74 -12.68
N GLY A 211 16.02 7.40 -12.53
CA GLY A 211 16.90 7.97 -11.51
C GLY A 211 16.95 9.50 -11.59
N GLU A 212 17.42 10.16 -10.53
CA GLU A 212 17.70 11.60 -10.60
C GLU A 212 18.76 11.84 -11.68
N ALA A 213 18.57 12.88 -12.50
CA ALA A 213 19.64 13.32 -13.38
C ALA A 213 20.78 13.84 -12.49
N GLY A 214 21.93 13.16 -12.54
CA GLY A 214 23.15 13.58 -11.85
C GLY A 214 23.74 14.87 -12.41
#